data_AF-A0A352RWF6-F1
#
_entry.id   AF-A0A352RWF6-F1
#
_cell.length_a   1.000
_cell.length_b   1.000
_cell.length_c   1.000
_cell.angle_alpha   90.00
_cell.angle_beta   90.00
_cell.angle_gamma   90.00
#
_symmetry.space_group_name_H-M   'P 1'
#
loop_
_entity.id
_entity.type
_entity.pdbx_description
1 polymer ?
#
loop_
_entity_poly.entity_id
_entity_poly.type
_entity_poly.pdbx_seq_one_letter_code
_entity_poly.pdbx_strand_id
1 'polypeptide(L)'
;FKVYMTYDDLKLSDREMLSVLDVARQNNALVMVHAENADCISWLTDKLVGQGRIAPRFHALARPDAVEREATHRAITFAELVDVPILIVHVSGKEAIEQ
;
A
#
# COMPACT_ATOMS: atom_id res chain seq x y z
N PHE A 1 2.03 -14.24 -6.10
CA PHE A 1 2.77 -13.77 -4.91
C PHE A 1 2.01 -12.62 -4.26
N LYS A 2 2.18 -12.35 -2.95
CA LYS A 2 1.51 -11.25 -2.23
C LYS A 2 2.56 -10.41 -1.49
N VAL A 3 2.52 -9.10 -1.69
CA VAL A 3 3.38 -8.13 -1.00
C VAL A 3 2.55 -7.06 -0.28
N TYR A 4 3.19 -6.35 0.63
CA TYR A 4 2.57 -5.32 1.45
C TYR A 4 3.35 -4.02 1.34
N MET A 5 2.63 -2.89 1.26
CA MET A 5 3.19 -1.54 1.40
C MET A 5 2.94 -0.95 2.79
N THR A 6 2.31 -1.73 3.68
CA THR A 6 2.03 -1.40 5.08
C THR A 6 2.32 -2.59 5.99
N TYR A 7 2.18 -2.38 7.30
CA TYR A 7 2.58 -3.27 8.40
C TYR A 7 4.10 -3.40 8.52
N ASP A 8 4.66 -3.01 9.67
CA ASP A 8 6.12 -2.87 9.81
C ASP A 8 6.90 -4.17 9.58
N ASP A 9 6.34 -5.32 9.94
CA ASP A 9 6.98 -6.63 9.74
C ASP A 9 6.89 -7.15 8.29
N LEU A 10 6.04 -6.54 7.45
CA LEU A 10 5.71 -7.04 6.11
C LEU A 10 5.99 -6.05 4.99
N LYS A 11 6.07 -4.75 5.31
CA LYS A 11 6.19 -3.70 4.30
C LYS A 11 7.51 -3.81 3.56
N LEU A 12 7.45 -3.75 2.25
CA LEU A 12 8.62 -3.59 1.41
C LEU A 12 8.89 -2.10 1.18
N SER A 13 10.17 -1.73 1.15
CA SER A 13 10.57 -0.44 0.61
C SER A 13 10.28 -0.37 -0.90
N ASP A 14 10.23 0.85 -1.45
CA ASP A 14 10.02 1.05 -2.89
C ASP A 14 11.07 0.32 -3.75
N ARG A 15 12.33 0.26 -3.26
CA ARG A 15 13.40 -0.47 -3.93
C ARG A 15 13.18 -1.98 -3.94
N GLU A 16 12.71 -2.53 -2.82
CA GLU A 16 12.37 -3.95 -2.72
C GLU A 16 11.15 -4.29 -3.56
N MET A 17 10.14 -3.41 -3.61
CA MET A 17 9.00 -3.54 -4.51
C MET A 17 9.46 -3.64 -5.97
N LEU A 18 10.28 -2.71 -6.46
CA LEU A 18 10.82 -2.75 -7.82
C LEU A 18 11.61 -4.04 -8.09
N SER A 19 12.39 -4.51 -7.11
CA SER A 19 13.17 -5.75 -7.23
C SER A 19 12.27 -6.98 -7.33
N VAL A 20 11.18 -7.03 -6.55
CA VAL A 20 10.18 -8.11 -6.63
C VAL A 20 9.45 -8.08 -7.98
N LEU A 21 9.08 -6.89 -8.47
CA LEU A 21 8.42 -6.72 -9.76
C LEU A 21 9.33 -7.15 -10.92
N ASP A 22 10.62 -6.83 -10.88
CA ASP A 22 11.59 -7.25 -11.91
C ASP A 22 11.72 -8.77 -11.95
N VAL A 23 11.84 -9.42 -10.79
CA VAL A 23 11.84 -10.89 -10.70
C VAL A 23 10.51 -11.47 -11.20
N ALA A 24 9.38 -10.85 -10.89
CA ALA A 24 8.08 -11.32 -11.35
C ALA A 24 7.96 -11.26 -12.87
N ARG A 25 8.46 -10.19 -13.51
CA ARG A 25 8.52 -10.05 -14.97
C ARG A 25 9.35 -11.17 -15.61
N GLN A 26 10.53 -11.44 -15.08
CA GLN A 26 11.42 -12.50 -15.58
C GLN A 26 10.78 -13.89 -15.52
N ASN A 27 9.77 -14.09 -14.65
CA ASN A 27 9.14 -15.38 -14.38
C ASN A 27 7.65 -15.44 -14.78
N ASN A 28 7.11 -14.45 -15.50
CA ASN A 28 5.69 -14.35 -15.85
C ASN A 28 4.74 -14.53 -14.66
N ALA A 29 5.10 -13.96 -13.51
CA ALA A 29 4.32 -14.09 -12.28
C ALA A 29 3.42 -12.87 -12.03
N LEU A 30 2.22 -13.11 -11.50
CA LEU A 30 1.33 -12.05 -11.04
C LEU A 30 1.63 -11.69 -9.57
N VAL A 31 1.92 -10.42 -9.33
CA VAL A 31 2.13 -9.86 -7.99
C VAL A 31 0.85 -9.20 -7.50
N MET A 32 0.39 -9.63 -6.33
CA MET A 32 -0.73 -9.01 -5.62
C MET A 32 -0.19 -8.00 -4.61
N VAL A 33 -0.74 -6.80 -4.58
CA VAL A 33 -0.25 -5.69 -3.73
C VAL A 33 -1.35 -5.26 -2.76
N HIS A 34 -1.04 -5.29 -1.46
CA HIS A 34 -1.82 -4.55 -0.46
C HIS A 34 -1.27 -3.11 -0.42
N ALA A 35 -2.04 -2.16 -0.93
CA ALA A 35 -1.60 -0.80 -1.22
C ALA A 35 -2.18 0.20 -0.20
N GLU A 36 -1.49 0.37 0.92
CA GLU A 36 -1.73 1.46 1.88
C GLU A 36 -0.37 2.03 2.30
N ASN A 37 -0.27 3.36 2.46
CA ASN A 37 0.98 4.00 2.87
C ASN A 37 1.24 3.82 4.38
N ALA A 38 2.25 2.99 4.72
CA ALA A 38 2.64 2.71 6.11
C ALA A 38 2.93 3.96 6.94
N ASP A 39 3.68 4.92 6.39
CA ASP A 39 4.18 6.06 7.13
C ASP A 39 3.06 7.06 7.41
N CYS A 40 2.14 7.26 6.45
CA CYS A 40 0.93 8.04 6.68
C CYS A 40 0.04 7.43 7.76
N ILE A 41 -0.14 6.10 7.74
CA ILE A 41 -0.93 5.39 8.76
C ILE A 41 -0.29 5.55 10.13
N SER A 42 1.02 5.33 10.24
CA SER A 42 1.75 5.45 11.49
C SER A 42 1.65 6.87 12.05
N TRP A 43 1.89 7.89 11.22
CA TRP A 43 1.76 9.29 11.61
C TRP A 43 0.35 9.67 12.10
N LEU A 44 -0.70 9.21 11.42
CA LEU A 44 -2.09 9.44 11.85
C LEU A 44 -2.42 8.66 13.13
N THR A 45 -1.92 7.44 13.26
CA THR A 45 -2.09 6.60 14.45
C THR A 45 -1.48 7.27 15.68
N ASP A 46 -0.23 7.72 15.59
CA ASP A 46 0.45 8.43 16.67
C ASP A 46 -0.31 9.68 17.11
N LYS A 47 -0.81 10.45 16.14
CA LYS A 47 -1.62 11.64 16.39
C LYS A 47 -2.93 11.31 17.12
N LEU A 48 -3.63 10.25 16.72
CA LEU A 48 -4.89 9.84 17.35
C LEU A 48 -4.64 9.29 18.76
N VAL A 49 -3.63 8.45 18.94
CA VAL A 49 -3.23 7.90 20.25
C VAL A 49 -2.82 9.03 21.20
N GLY A 50 -2.03 10.01 20.72
CA GLY A 50 -1.63 11.19 21.49
C GLY A 50 -2.82 12.07 21.93
N GLN A 51 -3.96 11.97 21.25
CA GLN A 51 -5.22 12.63 21.63
C GLN A 51 -6.12 11.77 22.54
N GLY A 52 -5.64 10.61 23.00
CA GLY A 52 -6.44 9.65 23.77
C GLY A 52 -7.51 8.92 22.94
N ARG A 53 -7.46 9.03 21.61
CA ARG A 53 -8.45 8.42 20.70
C ARG A 53 -8.06 6.98 20.36
N ILE A 54 -8.17 6.09 21.35
CA ILE A 54 -7.68 4.69 21.29
C ILE A 54 -8.78 3.63 21.05
N ALA A 55 -10.06 4.03 20.98
CA ALA A 55 -11.16 3.11 20.70
C ALA A 55 -11.11 2.56 19.25
N PRO A 56 -11.62 1.34 18.96
CA PRO A 56 -11.53 0.70 17.64
C PRO A 56 -12.03 1.53 16.46
N ARG A 57 -13.03 2.40 16.66
CA ARG A 57 -13.55 3.29 15.61
C ARG A 57 -12.48 4.23 15.01
N PHE A 58 -11.41 4.52 15.75
CA PHE A 58 -10.34 5.40 15.28
C PHE A 58 -9.37 4.69 14.35
N HIS A 59 -9.44 3.36 14.21
CA HIS A 59 -8.65 2.61 13.23
C HIS A 59 -8.90 3.10 11.80
N ALA A 60 -10.17 3.27 11.42
CA ALA A 60 -10.53 3.80 10.09
C ALA A 60 -10.05 5.24 9.89
N LEU A 61 -10.05 6.06 10.95
CA LEU A 61 -9.59 7.46 10.87
C LEU A 61 -8.06 7.57 10.72
N ALA A 62 -7.31 6.52 11.03
CA ALA A 62 -5.88 6.44 10.75
C ALA A 62 -5.56 6.04 9.30
N ARG A 63 -6.58 5.62 8.53
CA ARG A 63 -6.47 5.07 7.17
C ARG A 63 -7.47 5.73 6.21
N PRO A 64 -7.47 7.07 6.07
CA PRO A 64 -8.37 7.74 5.15
C PRO A 64 -8.04 7.37 3.70
N ASP A 65 -9.00 7.52 2.77
CA ASP A 65 -8.88 7.16 1.34
C ASP A 65 -7.57 7.63 0.68
N ALA A 66 -7.07 8.80 1.09
CA ALA A 66 -5.80 9.34 0.59
C ALA A 66 -4.59 8.40 0.78
N VAL A 67 -4.59 7.58 1.84
CA VAL A 67 -3.54 6.60 2.15
C VAL A 67 -3.55 5.44 1.15
N GLU A 68 -4.74 4.93 0.83
CA GLU A 68 -4.91 3.86 -0.16
C GLU A 68 -4.64 4.39 -1.57
N ARG A 69 -5.16 5.59 -1.89
CA ARG A 69 -4.94 6.27 -3.18
C ARG A 69 -3.47 6.43 -3.50
N GLU A 70 -2.69 7.02 -2.59
CA GLU A 70 -1.27 7.29 -2.82
C GLU A 70 -0.49 5.99 -3.06
N ALA A 71 -0.68 4.98 -2.20
CA ALA A 71 0.02 3.72 -2.33
C ALA A 71 -0.39 2.96 -3.61
N THR A 72 -1.66 3.04 -4.00
CA THR A 72 -2.16 2.47 -5.27
C THR A 72 -1.49 3.11 -6.47
N HIS A 73 -1.50 4.45 -6.55
CA HIS A 73 -0.81 5.18 -7.62
C HIS A 73 0.68 4.83 -7.68
N ARG A 74 1.34 4.77 -6.53
CA ARG A 74 2.76 4.42 -6.44
C ARG A 74 3.04 2.99 -6.90
N ALA A 75 2.20 2.02 -6.52
CA ALA A 75 2.31 0.65 -7.00
C ALA A 75 2.12 0.55 -8.53
N ILE A 76 1.14 1.28 -9.09
CA ILE A 76 0.92 1.37 -10.54
C ILE A 76 2.15 1.96 -11.22
N THR A 77 2.69 3.07 -10.71
CA THR A 77 3.91 3.69 -11.23
C THR A 77 5.08 2.69 -11.27
N PHE A 78 5.25 1.87 -10.23
CA PHE A 78 6.31 0.84 -10.22
C PHE A 78 6.08 -0.27 -11.24
N ALA A 79 4.83 -0.70 -11.40
CA ALA A 79 4.45 -1.67 -12.42
C ALA A 79 4.68 -1.15 -13.85
N GLU A 80 4.42 0.13 -14.11
CA GLU A 80 4.70 0.80 -15.38
C GLU A 80 6.20 0.87 -15.67
N LEU A 81 7.02 1.25 -14.67
CA LEU A 81 8.48 1.33 -14.82
C LEU A 81 9.11 -0.02 -15.14
N VAL A 82 8.59 -1.09 -14.53
CA VAL A 82 9.11 -2.46 -14.72
C VAL A 82 8.44 -3.16 -15.91
N ASP A 83 7.33 -2.65 -16.42
CA ASP A 83 6.50 -3.26 -17.45
C ASP A 83 5.97 -4.65 -16.99
N VAL A 84 5.28 -4.72 -15.85
CA VAL A 84 4.71 -5.99 -15.34
C VAL A 84 3.30 -5.81 -14.79
N PRO A 85 2.34 -6.70 -15.09
CA PRO A 85 1.01 -6.57 -14.53
C PRO A 85 1.01 -6.85 -13.02
N ILE A 86 0.19 -6.10 -12.29
CA ILE A 86 -0.06 -6.28 -10.87
C ILE A 86 -1.56 -6.40 -10.59
N LEU A 87 -1.92 -6.98 -9.45
CA LEU A 87 -3.28 -6.98 -8.91
C LEU A 87 -3.31 -6.21 -7.59
N ILE A 88 -3.98 -5.07 -7.56
CA ILE A 88 -4.29 -4.38 -6.30
C ILE A 88 -5.42 -5.15 -5.62
N VAL A 89 -5.15 -5.68 -4.43
CA VAL A 89 -6.11 -6.50 -3.69
C VAL A 89 -6.92 -5.66 -2.70
N HIS A 90 -8.14 -6.13 -2.37
CA HIS A 90 -9.06 -5.57 -1.36
C HIS A 90 -9.26 -4.04 -1.43
N VAL A 91 -9.30 -3.51 -2.67
CA VAL A 91 -9.62 -2.11 -2.96
C VAL A 91 -10.91 -1.69 -2.26
N SER A 92 -10.85 -0.60 -1.48
CA SER A 92 -11.93 -0.19 -0.59
C SER A 92 -12.41 1.25 -0.82
N GLY A 93 -11.50 2.15 -1.20
CA GLY A 93 -11.78 3.56 -1.45
C GLY A 93 -12.03 3.89 -2.93
N LYS A 94 -12.96 4.81 -3.19
CA LYS A 94 -13.22 5.33 -4.54
C LYS A 94 -11.96 5.94 -5.17
N GLU A 95 -11.18 6.65 -4.37
CA GLU A 95 -9.97 7.34 -4.84
C GLU A 95 -8.91 6.37 -5.39
N ALA A 96 -8.81 5.16 -4.83
CA ALA A 96 -7.91 4.12 -5.32
C ALA A 96 -8.37 3.54 -6.66
N ILE A 97 -9.69 3.46 -6.90
CA ILE A 97 -10.26 3.02 -8.19
C ILE A 97 -9.97 4.04 -9.31
N GLU A 98 -9.81 5.31 -8.97
CA GLU A 98 -9.55 6.40 -9.93
C GLU A 98 -8.06 6.61 -10.25
N GLN A 99 -7.16 5.76 -9.73
CA GLN A 99 -5.74 5.73 -10.12
C GLN A 99 -5.54 4.89 -11.36
#